data_AF-A0A401PUC0-F1
#
_entry.id   AF-A0A401PUC0-F1
#
_cell.length_a   1.000
_cell.length_b   1.000
_cell.length_c   1.000
_cell.angle_alpha   90.00
_cell.angle_beta   90.00
_cell.angle_gamma   90.00
#
_symmetry.space_group_name_H-M   'P 1'
#
loop_
_entity.id
_entity.type
_entity.pdbx_description
1 polymer ?
#
loop_
_entity_poly.entity_id
_entity_poly.type
_entity_poly.pdbx_seq_one_letter_code
_entity_poly.pdbx_strand_id
1 'polypeptide(L)'
;KPGPQLEVLQYRLGICSTQYSTASPLPGHGTFHTYQEPFTPTEEHVLMVRLLVKHLHCFSSSTKQEQALPSPSTHSHTGSPLEEFKRAVISCFFQQKLYVFLQQCFNHWPLDASFRAVLETWLSYLQPWRYAAEKLPNLIESVDRSVPDKWAPFVQENLLMFTKLFQSFLNRALRTDLVSPKNALMVYRVAKVYSQPNLGEMINEAERLFLEPDPMNHPRQHRVYTTPGFSGSFMSSWHSPMTDSSFRVKSHVYNLEGQDCVYKQMFGVDVRNLVLKLAQLIAQAKQTAKSISDHTAEQSTGHSLMSLLGLTTYDFNTSAYGGNDLDDLGPDEIRKTDEYLERSLEYLCQVFKLSTPNLPSLATNVGAASDENGKHQMPDCIPGENGLTLTQLGRYQIINGLRRFEVEYRGDPELQPIRSYESGLLVRLLFQLSSYINLRFAGEMGALCQRNGIMGKLARYYLTYPELSRRIKSGPVMCRSFQQHQPRLSLRFLASYRTLFSFFVCMVIGATLSLHPLASFLLILIFWFLYGIVWALYTDQTKPHQA
;
A
#
# COMPACT_ATOMS: atom_id res chain seq x y z
N LYS A 1 -14.63 -28.54 44.98
CA LYS A 1 -15.79 -28.40 44.06
C LYS A 1 -15.71 -27.00 43.45
N PRO A 2 -15.54 -26.84 42.14
CA PRO A 2 -15.67 -25.52 41.52
C PRO A 2 -17.13 -25.05 41.70
N GLY A 3 -17.33 -23.75 41.89
CA GLY A 3 -18.67 -23.19 42.09
C GLY A 3 -19.54 -23.29 40.83
N PRO A 4 -20.88 -23.32 40.97
CA PRO A 4 -21.83 -23.51 39.87
C PRO A 4 -21.70 -22.45 38.76
N GLN A 5 -21.15 -21.27 39.08
CA GLN A 5 -20.90 -20.22 38.11
C GLN A 5 -19.79 -20.56 37.11
N LEU A 6 -18.77 -21.33 37.52
CA LEU A 6 -17.67 -21.75 36.64
C LEU A 6 -18.15 -22.82 35.66
N GLU A 7 -18.99 -23.76 36.11
CA GLU A 7 -19.60 -24.79 35.26
C GLU A 7 -20.53 -24.19 34.20
N VAL A 8 -21.30 -23.15 34.56
CA VAL A 8 -22.15 -22.43 33.60
C VAL A 8 -21.30 -21.68 32.57
N LEU A 9 -20.19 -21.07 32.97
CA LEU A 9 -19.27 -20.38 32.06
C LEU A 9 -18.58 -21.39 31.13
N GLN A 10 -18.19 -22.55 31.64
CA GLN A 10 -17.64 -23.68 30.87
C GLN A 10 -18.66 -24.22 29.85
N TYR A 11 -19.92 -24.41 30.25
CA TYR A 11 -21.00 -24.86 29.38
C TYR A 11 -21.28 -23.84 28.25
N ARG A 12 -21.36 -22.54 28.58
CA ARG A 12 -21.61 -21.48 27.60
C ARG A 12 -20.46 -21.30 26.62
N LEU A 13 -19.21 -21.46 27.06
CA LEU A 13 -18.03 -21.38 26.20
C LEU A 13 -17.89 -22.59 25.26
N GLY A 14 -18.27 -23.79 25.72
CA GLY A 14 -18.26 -25.01 24.90
C GLY A 14 -19.25 -24.98 23.73
N ILE A 15 -20.43 -24.38 23.92
CA ILE A 15 -21.44 -24.25 22.85
C ILE A 15 -20.93 -23.39 21.70
N CYS A 16 -20.17 -22.32 21.98
CA CYS A 16 -19.67 -21.41 20.95
C CYS A 16 -18.60 -22.01 20.02
N SER A 17 -18.09 -23.22 20.27
CA SER A 17 -17.06 -23.86 19.43
C SER A 17 -17.61 -24.91 18.45
N THR A 18 -18.91 -25.25 18.52
CA THR A 18 -19.50 -26.38 17.79
C THR A 18 -20.16 -26.06 16.45
N GLN A 19 -20.23 -24.80 16.02
CA GLN A 19 -21.03 -24.43 14.84
C GLN A 19 -20.30 -24.43 13.48
N TYR A 20 -19.02 -24.82 13.41
CA TYR A 20 -18.27 -24.77 12.14
C TYR A 20 -17.48 -26.05 11.82
N SER A 21 -18.15 -27.20 11.86
CA SER A 21 -17.59 -28.43 11.25
C SER A 21 -18.56 -29.04 10.25
N THR A 22 -18.18 -28.97 8.98
CA THR A 22 -18.55 -29.85 7.86
C THR A 22 -20.05 -30.08 7.58
N ALA A 23 -20.59 -29.30 6.64
CA ALA A 23 -21.78 -29.70 5.88
C ALA A 23 -21.41 -30.85 4.92
N SER A 24 -21.72 -32.08 5.31
CA SER A 24 -21.92 -33.21 4.38
C SER A 24 -23.44 -33.43 4.23
N PRO A 25 -23.97 -33.53 3.00
CA PRO A 25 -25.41 -33.58 2.78
C PRO A 25 -25.94 -35.00 3.03
N LEU A 26 -26.88 -35.14 3.96
CA LEU A 26 -27.80 -36.28 4.01
C LEU A 26 -29.24 -35.76 3.86
N PRO A 27 -30.10 -36.42 3.06
CA PRO A 27 -31.34 -35.85 2.58
C PRO A 27 -32.46 -36.06 3.60
N GLY A 28 -33.22 -35.01 3.92
CA GLY A 28 -34.38 -35.18 4.78
C GLY A 28 -35.01 -33.90 5.32
N HIS A 29 -35.71 -33.19 4.43
CA HIS A 29 -36.95 -32.43 4.71
C HIS A 29 -36.89 -31.24 5.69
N GLY A 30 -37.13 -30.04 5.16
CA GLY A 30 -37.54 -28.88 5.95
C GLY A 30 -36.83 -27.58 5.55
N THR A 31 -37.31 -26.97 4.48
CA THR A 31 -36.94 -25.65 3.97
C THR A 31 -37.03 -24.54 5.03
N PHE A 32 -35.87 -24.07 5.49
CA PHE A 32 -35.60 -22.66 5.79
C PHE A 32 -34.20 -22.33 5.29
N HIS A 33 -34.09 -22.00 4.01
CA HIS A 33 -32.92 -21.31 3.47
C HIS A 33 -32.92 -19.90 4.06
N THR A 34 -32.28 -19.72 5.22
CA THR A 34 -31.80 -18.41 5.61
C THR A 34 -30.69 -18.07 4.61
N TYR A 35 -30.93 -17.10 3.74
CA TYR A 35 -29.86 -16.45 2.99
C TYR A 35 -28.93 -15.79 4.02
N GLN A 36 -27.96 -16.53 4.53
CA GLN A 36 -26.88 -15.97 5.33
C GLN A 36 -25.99 -15.26 4.31
N GLU A 37 -26.13 -13.94 4.19
CA GLU A 37 -25.11 -13.14 3.52
C GLU A 37 -23.75 -13.54 4.08
N PRO A 38 -22.74 -13.81 3.23
CA PRO A 38 -21.41 -14.13 3.71
C PRO A 38 -20.94 -12.95 4.58
N PHE A 39 -20.74 -13.20 5.87
CA PHE A 39 -20.27 -12.17 6.79
C PHE A 39 -18.93 -11.62 6.29
N THR A 40 -18.94 -10.39 5.79
CA THR A 40 -17.73 -9.65 5.41
C THR A 40 -17.32 -8.79 6.61
N PRO A 41 -16.29 -9.18 7.38
CA PRO A 41 -15.85 -8.37 8.51
C PRO A 41 -15.42 -6.97 8.04
N THR A 42 -15.87 -5.93 8.74
CA THR A 42 -15.38 -4.56 8.49
C THR A 42 -14.00 -4.37 9.14
N GLU A 43 -13.29 -3.32 8.73
CA GLU A 43 -12.00 -2.96 9.32
C GLU A 43 -12.10 -2.79 10.85
N GLU A 44 -13.15 -2.14 11.34
CA GLU A 44 -13.42 -1.96 12.77
C GLU A 44 -13.56 -3.30 13.51
N HIS A 45 -14.28 -4.27 12.93
CA HIS A 45 -14.41 -5.61 13.51
C HIS A 45 -13.04 -6.27 13.66
N VAL A 46 -12.18 -6.15 12.65
CA VAL A 46 -10.82 -6.71 12.69
C VAL A 46 -9.97 -6.02 13.77
N LEU A 47 -10.07 -4.69 13.90
CA LEU A 47 -9.38 -3.94 14.95
C LEU A 47 -9.85 -4.33 16.36
N MET A 48 -11.13 -4.61 16.55
CA MET A 48 -11.65 -5.12 17.83
C MET A 48 -11.11 -6.53 18.13
N VAL A 49 -11.04 -7.41 17.13
CA VAL A 49 -10.40 -8.72 17.27
C VAL A 49 -8.92 -8.55 17.65
N ARG A 50 -8.21 -7.58 17.05
CA ARG A 50 -6.81 -7.28 17.42
C ARG A 50 -6.66 -6.84 18.87
N LEU A 51 -7.56 -6.00 19.38
CA LEU A 51 -7.54 -5.60 20.78
C LEU A 51 -7.74 -6.80 21.70
N LEU A 52 -8.68 -7.69 21.35
CA LEU A 52 -8.88 -8.95 22.08
C LEU A 52 -7.63 -9.84 22.07
N VAL A 53 -6.99 -10.03 20.92
CA VAL A 53 -5.71 -10.76 20.80
C VAL A 53 -4.66 -10.21 21.78
N LYS A 54 -4.47 -8.89 21.78
CA LYS A 54 -3.52 -8.22 22.67
C LYS A 54 -3.86 -8.45 24.14
N HIS A 55 -5.13 -8.29 24.51
CA HIS A 55 -5.58 -8.51 25.88
C HIS A 55 -5.39 -9.96 26.32
N LEU A 56 -5.66 -10.93 25.44
CA LEU A 56 -5.45 -12.35 25.75
C LEU A 56 -3.97 -12.67 25.95
N HIS A 57 -3.07 -12.10 25.15
CA HIS A 57 -1.63 -12.25 25.37
C HIS A 57 -1.19 -11.63 26.70
N CYS A 58 -1.57 -10.37 26.98
CA CYS A 58 -1.28 -9.73 28.26
C CYS A 58 -1.84 -10.52 29.45
N PHE A 59 -3.05 -11.06 29.31
CA PHE A 59 -3.71 -11.86 30.35
C PHE A 59 -2.98 -13.17 30.59
N SER A 60 -2.62 -13.89 29.52
CA SER A 60 -1.87 -15.15 29.61
C SER A 60 -0.47 -14.94 30.19
N SER A 61 0.18 -13.81 29.90
CA SER A 61 1.52 -13.48 30.41
C SER A 61 1.54 -12.80 31.78
N SER A 62 0.38 -12.49 32.36
CA SER A 62 0.27 -11.86 33.70
C SER A 62 0.53 -12.83 34.87
N THR A 63 0.83 -14.10 34.58
CA THR A 63 1.22 -15.11 35.56
C THR A 63 2.44 -14.62 36.35
N LYS A 64 2.21 -14.15 37.58
CA LYS A 64 3.28 -13.72 38.47
C LYS A 64 4.22 -14.90 38.72
N GLN A 65 5.51 -14.71 38.42
CA GLN A 65 6.59 -15.55 38.91
C GLN A 65 6.83 -15.24 40.40
N GLU A 66 5.85 -15.55 41.25
CA GLU A 66 5.94 -15.39 42.70
C GLU A 66 6.60 -16.65 43.31
N GLN A 67 7.80 -16.99 42.81
CA GLN A 67 8.68 -18.02 43.35
C GLN A 67 10.14 -17.61 43.13
N ALA A 68 10.56 -16.54 43.80
CA ALA A 68 11.96 -16.16 43.96
C ALA A 68 12.40 -16.16 45.44
N LEU A 69 11.68 -16.88 46.29
CA LEU A 69 12.06 -17.18 47.68
C LEU A 69 11.77 -18.67 47.95
N PRO A 70 12.80 -19.49 48.25
CA PRO A 70 12.59 -20.90 48.54
C PRO A 70 12.02 -21.03 49.96
N SER A 71 10.71 -21.20 50.07
CA SER A 71 10.08 -21.68 51.30
C SER A 71 9.88 -23.19 51.16
N PRO A 72 10.46 -24.03 52.03
CA PRO A 72 10.21 -25.46 51.99
C PRO A 72 8.90 -25.72 52.74
N SER A 73 7.78 -25.76 52.01
CA SER A 73 6.58 -26.41 52.52
C SER A 73 5.96 -27.31 51.46
N THR A 74 5.97 -28.57 51.85
CA THR A 74 5.46 -29.75 51.18
C THR A 74 3.98 -29.57 50.81
N HIS A 75 3.65 -29.86 49.54
CA HIS A 75 2.30 -30.02 48.96
C HIS A 75 1.50 -28.76 48.56
N SER A 76 1.71 -28.27 47.34
CA SER A 76 0.68 -27.57 46.54
C SER A 76 0.93 -27.73 45.03
N HIS A 77 0.87 -28.96 44.52
CA HIS A 77 1.04 -29.24 43.07
C HIS A 77 -0.19 -28.90 42.19
N THR A 78 -1.21 -28.24 42.73
CA THR A 78 -2.35 -27.77 41.93
C THR A 78 -2.15 -26.29 41.60
N GLY A 79 -1.78 -25.98 40.37
CA GLY A 79 -1.82 -24.62 39.87
C GLY A 79 -3.20 -24.01 40.12
N SER A 80 -3.28 -22.72 40.46
CA SER A 80 -4.58 -22.09 40.70
C SER A 80 -5.48 -22.26 39.46
N PRO A 81 -6.81 -22.43 39.62
CA PRO A 81 -7.73 -22.57 38.48
C PRO A 81 -7.63 -21.41 37.48
N LEU A 82 -7.25 -20.23 37.95
CA LEU A 82 -6.99 -19.06 37.11
C LEU A 82 -5.74 -19.24 36.24
N GLU A 83 -4.66 -19.82 36.77
CA GLU A 83 -3.45 -20.12 36.00
C GLU A 83 -3.67 -21.22 34.97
N GLU A 84 -4.50 -22.20 35.29
CA GLU A 84 -4.92 -23.21 34.31
C GLU A 84 -5.79 -22.60 33.21
N PHE A 85 -6.74 -21.73 33.58
CA PHE A 85 -7.54 -20.97 32.62
C PHE A 85 -6.68 -20.06 31.72
N LYS A 86 -5.70 -19.35 32.27
CA LYS A 86 -4.77 -18.48 31.49
C LYS A 86 -3.99 -19.24 30.43
N ARG A 87 -3.62 -20.51 30.70
CA ARG A 87 -2.93 -21.38 29.74
C ARG A 87 -3.89 -21.93 28.68
N ALA A 88 -5.11 -22.25 29.06
CA ALA A 88 -6.10 -22.85 28.16
C ALA A 88 -6.87 -21.83 27.31
N VAL A 89 -6.96 -20.56 27.72
CA VAL A 89 -7.88 -19.60 27.10
C VAL A 89 -7.59 -19.37 25.61
N ILE A 90 -6.30 -19.26 25.26
CA ILE A 90 -5.86 -19.02 23.89
C ILE A 90 -6.04 -20.30 23.06
N SER A 91 -5.45 -21.42 23.47
CA SER A 91 -5.43 -22.67 22.71
C SER A 91 -6.82 -23.30 22.57
N CYS A 92 -7.63 -23.32 23.63
CA CYS A 92 -8.90 -24.06 23.63
C CYS A 92 -10.09 -23.25 23.09
N PHE A 93 -10.14 -21.93 23.32
CA PHE A 93 -11.35 -21.15 23.01
C PHE A 93 -11.18 -20.17 21.86
N PHE A 94 -9.96 -19.70 21.63
CA PHE A 94 -9.73 -18.58 20.72
C PHE A 94 -8.97 -18.97 19.46
N GLN A 95 -7.98 -19.85 19.56
CA GLN A 95 -7.06 -20.21 18.47
C GLN A 95 -7.80 -20.65 17.21
N GLN A 96 -8.68 -21.65 17.30
CA GLN A 96 -9.40 -22.19 16.13
C GLN A 96 -10.29 -21.13 15.47
N LYS A 97 -11.02 -20.34 16.28
CA LYS A 97 -11.91 -19.29 15.77
C LYS A 97 -11.12 -18.18 15.07
N LEU A 98 -10.01 -17.76 15.68
CA LEU A 98 -9.11 -16.77 15.09
C LEU A 98 -8.47 -17.32 13.80
N TYR A 99 -8.07 -18.59 13.78
CA TYR A 99 -7.44 -19.21 12.62
C TYR A 99 -8.36 -19.15 11.40
N VAL A 100 -9.59 -19.66 11.55
CA VAL A 100 -10.60 -19.65 10.50
C VAL A 100 -10.94 -18.20 10.09
N PHE A 101 -11.12 -17.30 11.07
CA PHE A 101 -11.38 -15.89 10.79
C PHE A 101 -10.29 -15.24 9.94
N LEU A 102 -9.02 -15.43 10.32
CA LEU A 102 -7.89 -14.89 9.57
C LEU A 102 -7.81 -15.53 8.18
N GLN A 103 -7.96 -16.85 8.06
CA GLN A 103 -7.93 -17.54 6.77
C GLN A 103 -9.00 -16.99 5.80
N GLN A 104 -10.22 -16.76 6.29
CA GLN A 104 -11.28 -16.10 5.52
C GLN A 104 -10.88 -14.69 5.09
N CYS A 105 -10.32 -13.88 6.00
CA CYS A 105 -9.82 -12.55 5.65
C CYS A 105 -8.69 -12.59 4.62
N PHE A 106 -7.71 -13.49 4.74
CA PHE A 106 -6.63 -13.62 3.76
C PHE A 106 -7.12 -13.96 2.35
N ASN A 107 -8.18 -14.78 2.25
CA ASN A 107 -8.76 -15.24 0.99
C ASN A 107 -9.68 -14.20 0.33
N HIS A 108 -10.49 -13.48 1.12
CA HIS A 108 -11.59 -12.68 0.61
C HIS A 108 -11.40 -11.17 0.75
N TRP A 109 -10.46 -10.69 1.57
CA TRP A 109 -10.25 -9.26 1.76
C TRP A 109 -9.70 -8.58 0.49
N PRO A 110 -10.17 -7.38 0.09
CA PRO A 110 -9.71 -6.66 -1.11
C PRO A 110 -8.21 -6.36 -1.09
N LEU A 111 -7.52 -6.41 -2.25
CA LEU A 111 -6.06 -6.17 -2.40
C LEU A 111 -5.59 -4.72 -2.15
N ASP A 112 -6.39 -3.93 -1.44
CA ASP A 112 -6.08 -2.55 -1.09
C ASP A 112 -5.36 -2.42 0.27
N ALA A 113 -5.08 -1.17 0.66
CA ALA A 113 -4.34 -0.87 1.89
C ALA A 113 -5.12 -1.21 3.18
N SER A 114 -6.44 -1.41 3.14
CA SER A 114 -7.25 -1.74 4.33
C SER A 114 -6.89 -3.12 4.89
N PHE A 115 -6.31 -3.99 4.07
CA PHE A 115 -5.79 -5.30 4.51
C PHE A 115 -4.75 -5.19 5.64
N ARG A 116 -4.13 -4.02 5.80
CA ARG A 116 -3.23 -3.72 6.92
C ARG A 116 -3.84 -4.07 8.28
N ALA A 117 -5.13 -3.85 8.49
CA ALA A 117 -5.80 -4.19 9.74
C ALA A 117 -5.76 -5.70 10.02
N VAL A 118 -6.05 -6.53 9.00
CA VAL A 118 -5.98 -8.00 9.09
C VAL A 118 -4.55 -8.44 9.34
N LEU A 119 -3.60 -7.90 8.57
CA LEU A 119 -2.18 -8.21 8.68
C LEU A 119 -1.67 -7.94 10.10
N GLU A 120 -1.95 -6.75 10.62
CA GLU A 120 -1.48 -6.32 11.93
C GLU A 120 -2.18 -7.10 13.07
N THR A 121 -3.39 -7.61 12.84
CA THR A 121 -4.08 -8.53 13.76
C THR A 121 -3.35 -9.86 13.83
N TRP A 122 -3.04 -10.46 12.68
CA TRP A 122 -2.25 -11.68 12.57
C TRP A 122 -0.87 -11.53 13.21
N LEU A 123 -0.13 -10.47 12.87
CA LEU A 123 1.21 -10.21 13.46
C LEU A 123 1.15 -9.95 14.97
N SER A 124 0.05 -9.39 15.50
CA SER A 124 -0.12 -9.24 16.95
C SER A 124 -0.27 -10.60 17.64
N TYR A 125 -0.92 -11.57 16.98
CA TYR A 125 -1.08 -12.94 17.49
C TYR A 125 0.22 -13.74 17.46
N LEU A 126 1.04 -13.56 16.41
CA LEU A 126 2.30 -14.30 16.27
C LEU A 126 3.36 -13.94 17.32
N GLN A 127 3.21 -12.81 18.03
CA GLN A 127 4.27 -12.24 18.87
C GLN A 127 3.84 -12.05 20.34
N PRO A 128 3.45 -13.13 21.05
CA PRO A 128 3.01 -13.04 22.44
C PRO A 128 4.07 -12.45 23.38
N TRP A 129 5.36 -12.67 23.09
CA TRP A 129 6.49 -12.14 23.87
C TRP A 129 6.52 -10.61 23.96
N ARG A 130 5.88 -9.90 23.01
CA ARG A 130 5.76 -8.43 23.07
C ARG A 130 4.89 -7.93 24.21
N TYR A 131 4.08 -8.82 24.77
CA TYR A 131 3.10 -8.52 25.84
C TYR A 131 3.50 -9.11 27.19
N ALA A 132 4.60 -9.87 27.26
CA ALA A 132 5.12 -10.40 28.50
C ALA A 132 5.68 -9.28 29.39
N ALA A 133 5.37 -9.32 30.69
CA ALA A 133 5.72 -8.28 31.67
C ALA A 133 7.23 -8.18 31.97
N GLU A 134 8.08 -8.92 31.27
CA GLU A 134 9.55 -8.91 31.41
C GLU A 134 10.16 -7.69 30.71
N LYS A 135 9.81 -6.50 31.19
CA LYS A 135 10.66 -5.33 31.01
C LYS A 135 11.36 -5.09 32.34
N LEU A 136 12.52 -5.71 32.54
CA LEU A 136 13.47 -5.18 33.50
C LEU A 136 13.99 -3.86 32.89
N PRO A 137 13.74 -2.70 33.49
CA PRO A 137 14.31 -1.47 33.01
C PRO A 137 15.79 -1.47 33.39
N ASN A 138 16.66 -1.24 32.40
CA ASN A 138 18.09 -0.96 32.56
C ASN A 138 19.01 -2.17 32.80
N LEU A 139 19.35 -2.91 31.74
CA LEU A 139 20.74 -3.31 31.49
C LEU A 139 20.88 -3.76 30.02
N ILE A 140 21.67 -3.02 29.25
CA ILE A 140 22.25 -3.38 27.94
C ILE A 140 21.23 -3.43 26.77
N GLU A 141 21.10 -2.28 26.13
CA GLU A 141 20.30 -2.03 24.91
C GLU A 141 20.86 -2.69 23.63
N SER A 142 21.72 -3.71 23.72
CA SER A 142 22.51 -4.19 22.56
C SER A 142 22.71 -5.70 22.35
N VAL A 143 22.24 -6.61 23.21
CA VAL A 143 22.44 -8.08 23.02
C VAL A 143 21.32 -8.80 23.81
N ASP A 144 20.21 -9.35 23.32
CA ASP A 144 19.81 -9.98 22.08
C ASP A 144 18.33 -9.65 21.82
N ARG A 145 17.97 -9.21 20.61
CA ARG A 145 16.56 -9.14 20.17
C ARG A 145 15.99 -10.53 19.79
N SER A 146 16.62 -11.60 20.28
CA SER A 146 16.26 -12.98 19.98
C SER A 146 14.95 -13.37 20.69
N VAL A 147 14.12 -14.17 20.03
CA VAL A 147 12.90 -14.69 20.65
C VAL A 147 13.30 -15.73 21.69
N PRO A 148 12.90 -15.61 22.97
CA PRO A 148 13.29 -16.57 24.01
C PRO A 148 12.74 -17.98 23.79
N ASP A 149 13.54 -19.02 24.06
CA ASP A 149 13.20 -20.44 23.82
C ASP A 149 11.95 -20.93 24.55
N LYS A 150 11.57 -20.27 25.66
CA LYS A 150 10.33 -20.57 26.39
C LYS A 150 9.06 -20.43 25.53
N TRP A 151 9.15 -19.73 24.39
CA TRP A 151 8.06 -19.56 23.44
C TRP A 151 8.00 -20.65 22.37
N ALA A 152 8.96 -21.58 22.32
CA ALA A 152 8.93 -22.71 21.38
C ALA A 152 7.63 -23.55 21.48
N PRO A 153 7.08 -23.88 22.68
CA PRO A 153 5.80 -24.57 22.78
C PRO A 153 4.64 -23.78 22.15
N PHE A 154 4.63 -22.44 22.29
CA PHE A 154 3.61 -21.61 21.65
C PHE A 154 3.71 -21.68 20.12
N VAL A 155 4.92 -21.64 19.56
CA VAL A 155 5.15 -21.77 18.10
C VAL A 155 4.69 -23.14 17.60
N GLN A 156 5.02 -24.21 18.34
CA GLN A 156 4.62 -25.59 18.06
C GLN A 156 3.09 -25.76 18.04
N GLU A 157 2.39 -25.25 19.05
CA GLU A 157 0.93 -25.31 19.14
C GLU A 157 0.23 -24.48 18.06
N ASN A 158 0.91 -23.46 17.51
CA ASN A 158 0.37 -22.51 16.53
C ASN A 158 1.01 -22.63 15.15
N LEU A 159 1.59 -23.78 14.79
CA LEU A 159 2.36 -23.96 13.56
C LEU A 159 1.67 -23.39 12.31
N LEU A 160 0.39 -23.69 12.11
CA LEU A 160 -0.37 -23.23 10.94
C LEU A 160 -0.58 -21.71 10.88
N MET A 161 -0.58 -21.02 12.02
CA MET A 161 -0.63 -19.56 12.07
C MET A 161 0.67 -18.93 11.54
N PHE A 162 1.80 -19.60 11.75
CA PHE A 162 3.10 -19.17 11.22
C PHE A 162 3.29 -19.60 9.77
N THR A 163 2.90 -20.81 9.38
CA THR A 163 3.29 -21.36 8.07
C THR A 163 2.20 -21.16 7.01
N LYS A 164 0.97 -21.58 7.27
CA LYS A 164 -0.12 -21.54 6.27
C LYS A 164 -0.63 -20.11 6.01
N LEU A 165 -0.74 -19.28 7.05
CA LEU A 165 -1.09 -17.86 6.86
C LEU A 165 0.04 -17.06 6.20
N PHE A 166 1.31 -17.42 6.44
CA PHE A 166 2.43 -16.84 5.70
C PHE A 166 2.38 -17.19 4.20
N GLN A 167 2.07 -18.43 3.84
CA GLN A 167 1.86 -18.80 2.44
C GLN A 167 0.69 -18.03 1.81
N SER A 168 -0.39 -17.82 2.57
CA SER A 168 -1.53 -17.01 2.12
C SER A 168 -1.13 -15.54 1.91
N PHE A 169 -0.32 -15.00 2.82
CA PHE A 169 0.30 -13.68 2.67
C PHE A 169 1.18 -13.58 1.42
N LEU A 170 2.06 -14.55 1.17
CA LEU A 170 2.94 -14.55 -0.01
C LEU A 170 2.14 -14.49 -1.31
N ASN A 171 1.13 -15.37 -1.46
CA ASN A 171 0.26 -15.37 -2.63
C ASN A 171 -0.50 -14.05 -2.82
N ARG A 172 -0.78 -13.34 -1.74
CA ARG A 172 -1.36 -12.00 -1.78
C ARG A 172 -0.34 -10.95 -2.19
N ALA A 173 0.84 -10.92 -1.56
CA ALA A 173 1.90 -9.97 -1.83
C ALA A 173 2.40 -10.03 -3.28
N LEU A 174 2.42 -11.22 -3.89
CA LEU A 174 2.75 -11.41 -5.31
C LEU A 174 1.74 -10.75 -6.27
N ARG A 175 0.53 -10.41 -5.80
CA ARG A 175 -0.55 -9.79 -6.59
C ARG A 175 -0.75 -8.31 -6.24
N THR A 176 -0.02 -7.78 -5.27
CA THR A 176 -0.12 -6.37 -4.84
C THR A 176 0.98 -5.55 -5.48
N ASP A 177 0.67 -4.30 -5.82
CA ASP A 177 1.67 -3.34 -6.27
C ASP A 177 2.56 -2.90 -5.10
N LEU A 178 3.86 -3.22 -5.18
CA LEU A 178 4.85 -2.92 -4.15
C LEU A 178 5.50 -1.55 -4.33
N VAL A 179 5.20 -0.82 -5.41
CA VAL A 179 5.62 0.58 -5.56
C VAL A 179 4.83 1.48 -4.59
N SER A 180 3.64 1.05 -4.15
CA SER A 180 2.86 1.76 -3.14
C SER A 180 3.51 1.69 -1.75
N PRO A 181 3.69 2.83 -1.04
CA PRO A 181 4.29 2.88 0.30
C PRO A 181 3.54 2.03 1.32
N LYS A 182 2.20 2.04 1.27
CA LYS A 182 1.33 1.29 2.20
C LYS A 182 1.54 -0.22 2.03
N ASN A 183 1.70 -0.70 0.79
CA ASN A 183 1.94 -2.11 0.48
C ASN A 183 3.37 -2.54 0.79
N ALA A 184 4.37 -1.72 0.46
CA ALA A 184 5.76 -1.96 0.81
C ALA A 184 5.95 -2.08 2.33
N LEU A 185 5.28 -1.21 3.10
CA LEU A 185 5.26 -1.28 4.56
C LEU A 185 4.66 -2.61 5.06
N MET A 186 3.58 -3.10 4.45
CA MET A 186 3.00 -4.40 4.83
C MET A 186 4.00 -5.55 4.65
N VAL A 187 4.71 -5.60 3.52
CA VAL A 187 5.76 -6.60 3.27
C VAL A 187 6.90 -6.48 4.29
N TYR A 188 7.36 -5.26 4.55
CA TYR A 188 8.39 -4.99 5.56
C TYR A 188 7.97 -5.49 6.94
N ARG A 189 6.73 -5.25 7.35
CA ARG A 189 6.23 -5.65 8.67
C ARG A 189 6.24 -7.16 8.84
N VAL A 190 5.83 -7.91 7.83
CA VAL A 190 5.91 -9.39 7.86
C VAL A 190 7.35 -9.84 7.88
N ALA A 191 8.18 -9.39 6.93
CA ALA A 191 9.57 -9.80 6.83
C ALA A 191 10.33 -9.57 8.13
N LYS A 192 10.11 -8.41 8.77
CA LYS A 192 10.71 -8.03 10.06
C LYS A 192 10.31 -8.96 11.21
N VAL A 193 9.07 -9.44 11.24
CA VAL A 193 8.63 -10.36 12.31
C VAL A 193 9.29 -11.71 12.11
N TYR A 194 9.29 -12.24 10.88
CA TYR A 194 9.89 -13.54 10.57
C TYR A 194 11.43 -13.54 10.68
N SER A 195 12.08 -12.39 10.50
CA SER A 195 13.53 -12.24 10.65
C SER A 195 14.00 -12.05 12.10
N GLN A 196 13.11 -12.14 13.08
CA GLN A 196 13.52 -12.13 14.48
C GLN A 196 14.44 -13.34 14.74
N PRO A 197 15.61 -13.15 15.39
CA PRO A 197 16.51 -14.26 15.68
C PRO A 197 15.79 -15.36 16.47
N ASN A 198 16.18 -16.61 16.25
CA ASN A 198 15.57 -17.84 16.80
C ASN A 198 14.15 -18.19 16.29
N LEU A 199 13.35 -17.24 15.81
CA LEU A 199 11.97 -17.54 15.38
C LEU A 199 11.93 -18.53 14.20
N GLY A 200 12.76 -18.33 13.18
CA GLY A 200 12.83 -19.23 12.03
C GLY A 200 13.25 -20.66 12.42
N GLU A 201 14.12 -20.80 13.42
CA GLU A 201 14.58 -22.10 13.93
C GLU A 201 13.47 -22.81 14.71
N MET A 202 12.74 -22.09 15.57
CA MET A 202 11.56 -22.63 16.27
C MET A 202 10.45 -23.09 15.31
N ILE A 203 10.20 -22.35 14.23
CA ILE A 203 9.20 -22.74 13.21
C ILE A 203 9.67 -23.99 12.47
N ASN A 204 10.95 -24.05 12.07
CA ASN A 204 11.52 -25.21 11.37
C ASN A 204 11.48 -26.46 12.25
N GLU A 205 11.81 -26.32 13.54
CA GLU A 205 11.75 -27.41 14.50
C GLU A 205 10.31 -27.90 14.71
N ALA A 206 9.34 -26.99 14.84
CA ALA A 206 7.92 -27.35 14.90
C ALA A 206 7.44 -28.07 13.63
N GLU A 207 7.89 -27.63 12.45
CA GLU A 207 7.61 -28.28 11.16
C GLU A 207 8.26 -29.68 11.10
N ARG A 208 9.48 -29.85 11.60
CA ARG A 208 10.17 -31.14 11.69
C ARG A 208 9.41 -32.12 12.58
N LEU A 209 8.97 -31.68 13.76
CA LEU A 209 8.17 -32.50 14.70
C LEU A 209 6.82 -32.93 14.10
N PHE A 210 6.21 -32.09 13.27
CA PHE A 210 4.98 -32.46 12.56
C PHE A 210 5.22 -33.54 11.50
N LEU A 211 6.35 -33.47 10.79
CA LEU A 211 6.70 -34.39 9.70
C LEU A 211 7.35 -35.70 10.18
N GLU A 212 7.76 -35.77 11.45
CA GLU A 212 8.40 -36.96 12.01
C GLU A 212 7.45 -38.17 11.90
N PRO A 213 7.89 -39.29 11.30
CA PRO A 213 7.06 -40.49 11.20
C PRO A 213 6.75 -41.02 12.60
N ASP A 214 5.51 -41.43 12.85
CA ASP A 214 5.11 -41.92 14.17
C ASP A 214 5.98 -43.14 14.55
N PRO A 215 6.72 -43.09 15.67
CA PRO A 215 7.51 -44.22 16.11
C PRO A 215 6.54 -45.34 16.55
N MET A 216 6.55 -46.43 15.78
CA MET A 216 5.86 -47.72 15.98
C MET A 216 4.52 -47.91 15.23
N ASN A 217 4.66 -48.47 14.03
CA ASN A 217 3.73 -49.45 13.47
C ASN A 217 3.56 -50.63 14.45
N HIS A 218 2.55 -50.59 15.32
CA HIS A 218 1.91 -51.81 15.82
C HIS A 218 0.58 -52.01 15.07
N PRO A 219 0.32 -53.22 14.53
CA PRO A 219 -0.84 -53.46 13.69
C PRO A 219 -2.11 -53.44 14.53
N ARG A 220 -3.06 -52.59 14.12
CA ARG A 220 -4.52 -52.69 14.34
C ARG A 220 -4.98 -53.02 15.76
N GLN A 221 -5.31 -51.98 16.49
CA GLN A 221 -6.70 -51.84 16.93
C GLN A 221 -7.23 -50.53 16.38
N HIS A 222 -8.47 -50.53 15.92
CA HIS A 222 -9.26 -49.34 15.68
C HIS A 222 -9.25 -48.48 16.96
N ARG A 223 -8.22 -47.62 17.13
CA ARG A 223 -8.40 -46.38 17.88
C ARG A 223 -9.20 -45.52 16.94
N VAL A 224 -10.51 -45.75 16.94
CA VAL A 224 -11.48 -44.74 16.54
C VAL A 224 -10.96 -43.46 17.17
N TYR A 225 -10.65 -42.45 16.35
CA TYR A 225 -10.57 -41.08 16.80
C TYR A 225 -11.99 -40.75 17.28
N THR A 226 -12.33 -41.23 18.47
CA THR A 226 -13.55 -40.82 19.14
C THR A 226 -13.32 -39.35 19.39
N THR A 227 -14.09 -38.51 18.69
CA THR A 227 -14.56 -37.24 19.21
C THR A 227 -14.66 -37.39 20.73
N PRO A 228 -14.03 -36.52 21.55
CA PRO A 228 -14.15 -36.67 22.98
C PRO A 228 -15.63 -36.58 23.33
N GLY A 229 -16.24 -37.74 23.55
CA GLY A 229 -17.56 -37.87 24.14
C GLY A 229 -17.47 -37.17 25.48
N PHE A 230 -18.39 -36.23 25.68
CA PHE A 230 -18.44 -35.15 26.66
C PHE A 230 -18.54 -35.62 28.14
N SER A 231 -17.98 -36.77 28.50
CA SER A 231 -18.14 -37.44 29.81
C SER A 231 -16.81 -37.75 30.51
N GLY A 232 -15.78 -36.92 30.25
CA GLY A 232 -14.50 -36.98 30.96
C GLY A 232 -14.06 -35.58 31.34
N SER A 233 -13.76 -35.37 32.62
CA SER A 233 -13.32 -34.09 33.18
C SER A 233 -12.30 -33.39 32.26
N PHE A 234 -12.65 -32.22 31.72
CA PHE A 234 -11.85 -31.45 30.74
C PHE A 234 -10.43 -31.10 31.23
N MET A 235 -10.13 -31.34 32.50
CA MET A 235 -8.86 -31.04 33.15
C MET A 235 -7.99 -32.28 33.41
N SER A 236 -8.53 -33.51 33.34
CA SER A 236 -7.75 -34.72 33.65
C SER A 236 -6.93 -35.29 32.48
N SER A 237 -7.15 -34.82 31.25
CA SER A 237 -6.37 -35.24 30.07
C SER A 237 -5.06 -34.47 29.87
N TRP A 238 -4.85 -33.37 30.58
CA TRP A 238 -3.72 -32.46 30.33
C TRP A 238 -2.50 -32.73 31.22
N HIS A 239 -2.61 -33.73 32.11
CA HIS A 239 -1.51 -34.24 32.93
C HIS A 239 -1.21 -35.70 32.54
N SER A 240 -0.64 -35.90 31.35
CA SER A 240 0.21 -37.07 31.13
C SER A 240 1.65 -36.59 31.10
N PRO A 241 2.48 -36.94 32.10
CA PRO A 241 3.91 -36.66 32.01
C PRO A 241 4.44 -37.57 30.91
N MET A 242 5.04 -36.96 29.88
CA MET A 242 5.69 -37.63 28.75
C MET A 242 4.75 -38.11 27.62
N THR A 243 4.10 -37.17 26.93
CA THR A 243 3.68 -37.37 25.53
C THR A 243 4.70 -36.70 24.61
N ASP A 244 5.16 -37.44 23.61
CA ASP A 244 6.05 -36.99 22.55
C ASP A 244 5.62 -35.61 21.99
N SER A 245 6.56 -34.67 21.86
CA SER A 245 6.29 -33.31 21.33
C SER A 245 5.73 -33.38 19.91
N SER A 246 6.13 -34.39 19.14
CA SER A 246 5.59 -34.69 17.79
C SER A 246 4.07 -34.88 17.82
N PHE A 247 3.56 -35.67 18.78
CA PHE A 247 2.13 -35.96 18.92
C PHE A 247 1.32 -34.71 19.25
N ARG A 248 1.87 -33.82 20.09
CA ARG A 248 1.22 -32.55 20.44
C ARG A 248 1.05 -31.67 19.20
N VAL A 249 2.13 -31.47 18.43
CA VAL A 249 2.09 -30.65 17.20
C VAL A 249 1.08 -31.22 16.20
N LYS A 250 1.12 -32.53 15.95
CA LYS A 250 0.17 -33.21 15.05
C LYS A 250 -1.28 -33.03 15.49
N SER A 251 -1.56 -33.24 16.78
CA SER A 251 -2.90 -33.03 17.34
C SER A 251 -3.42 -31.61 17.09
N HIS A 252 -2.59 -30.58 17.34
CA HIS A 252 -2.98 -29.19 17.09
C HIS A 252 -3.24 -28.91 15.60
N VAL A 253 -2.44 -29.44 14.68
CA VAL A 253 -2.65 -29.29 13.24
C VAL A 253 -3.96 -29.98 12.81
N TYR A 254 -4.19 -31.22 13.24
CA TYR A 254 -5.40 -31.96 12.88
C TYR A 254 -6.68 -31.38 13.48
N ASN A 255 -6.60 -30.74 14.66
CA ASN A 255 -7.74 -30.03 15.23
C ASN A 255 -8.15 -28.79 14.42
N LEU A 256 -7.21 -28.18 13.69
CA LEU A 256 -7.47 -26.98 12.87
C LEU A 256 -7.92 -27.31 11.44
N GLU A 257 -7.28 -28.27 10.78
CA GLU A 257 -7.48 -28.56 9.34
C GLU A 257 -8.04 -29.95 9.05
N GLY A 258 -8.21 -30.80 10.07
CA GLY A 258 -8.57 -32.21 9.90
C GLY A 258 -7.37 -33.10 9.53
N GLN A 259 -7.62 -34.41 9.50
CA GLN A 259 -6.59 -35.43 9.26
C GLN A 259 -6.14 -35.51 7.80
N ASP A 260 -7.00 -35.09 6.86
CA ASP A 260 -6.72 -35.09 5.42
C ASP A 260 -5.92 -33.84 4.96
N CYS A 261 -5.30 -33.12 5.91
CA CYS A 261 -4.58 -31.89 5.63
C CYS A 261 -3.29 -32.16 4.81
N VAL A 262 -3.26 -31.63 3.58
CA VAL A 262 -2.03 -31.60 2.77
C VAL A 262 -1.17 -30.43 3.21
N TYR A 263 -0.24 -30.71 4.11
CA TYR A 263 0.69 -29.72 4.63
C TYR A 263 1.81 -29.41 3.63
N LYS A 264 2.01 -28.11 3.35
CA LYS A 264 3.13 -27.62 2.53
C LYS A 264 4.17 -26.97 3.43
N GLN A 265 5.40 -27.49 3.37
CA GLN A 265 6.52 -27.00 4.17
C GLN A 265 6.84 -25.54 3.86
N MET A 266 6.88 -24.69 4.88
CA MET A 266 7.26 -23.28 4.75
C MET A 266 8.70 -23.14 4.26
N PHE A 267 9.60 -23.99 4.73
CA PHE A 267 11.00 -23.98 4.28
C PHE A 267 11.26 -24.95 3.11
N GLY A 268 10.21 -25.53 2.53
CA GLY A 268 10.27 -26.38 1.34
C GLY A 268 10.54 -25.62 0.05
N VAL A 269 10.80 -26.36 -1.03
CA VAL A 269 11.17 -25.80 -2.34
C VAL A 269 10.07 -24.91 -2.92
N ASP A 270 8.79 -25.31 -2.80
CA ASP A 270 7.66 -24.57 -3.36
C ASP A 270 7.53 -23.16 -2.76
N VAL A 271 7.56 -23.06 -1.43
CA VAL A 271 7.45 -21.78 -0.72
C VAL A 271 8.69 -20.94 -0.93
N ARG A 272 9.90 -21.54 -0.96
CA ARG A 272 11.14 -20.84 -1.34
C ARG A 272 11.05 -20.23 -2.74
N ASN A 273 10.46 -20.93 -3.71
CA ASN A 273 10.24 -20.39 -5.04
C ASN A 273 9.27 -19.20 -5.05
N LEU A 274 8.21 -19.23 -4.22
CA LEU A 274 7.31 -18.09 -4.05
C LEU A 274 8.01 -16.89 -3.40
N VAL A 275 8.86 -17.13 -2.38
CA VAL A 275 9.67 -16.08 -1.74
C VAL A 275 10.67 -15.49 -2.73
N LEU A 276 11.32 -16.31 -3.56
CA LEU A 276 12.23 -15.84 -4.62
C LEU A 276 11.51 -14.96 -5.64
N LYS A 277 10.31 -15.35 -6.07
CA LYS A 277 9.47 -14.51 -6.94
C LYS A 277 9.11 -13.19 -6.26
N LEU A 278 8.77 -13.20 -4.97
CA LEU A 278 8.49 -11.98 -4.22
C LEU A 278 9.74 -11.09 -4.10
N ALA A 279 10.91 -11.68 -3.83
CA ALA A 279 12.18 -10.96 -3.78
C ALA A 279 12.52 -10.28 -5.12
N GLN A 280 12.25 -10.94 -6.25
CA GLN A 280 12.38 -10.35 -7.58
C GLN A 280 11.43 -9.17 -7.78
N LEU A 281 10.15 -9.31 -7.39
CA LEU A 281 9.18 -8.21 -7.46
C LEU A 281 9.58 -7.03 -6.57
N ILE A 282 10.11 -7.28 -5.37
CA ILE A 282 10.64 -6.23 -4.47
C ILE A 282 11.80 -5.49 -5.15
N ALA A 283 12.74 -6.22 -5.77
CA ALA A 283 13.88 -5.61 -6.48
C ALA A 283 13.42 -4.74 -7.67
N GLN A 284 12.45 -5.22 -8.45
CA GLN A 284 11.85 -4.45 -9.55
C GLN A 284 11.09 -3.20 -9.05
N ALA A 285 10.30 -3.35 -7.99
CA ALA A 285 9.57 -2.23 -7.38
C ALA A 285 10.54 -1.17 -6.82
N LYS A 286 11.67 -1.61 -6.25
CA LYS A 286 12.74 -0.72 -5.77
C LYS A 286 13.33 0.13 -6.91
N GLN A 287 13.69 -0.49 -8.03
CA GLN A 287 14.21 0.23 -9.20
C GLN A 287 13.17 1.23 -9.75
N THR A 288 11.89 0.82 -9.77
CA THR A 288 10.79 1.67 -10.22
C THR A 288 10.59 2.86 -9.28
N ALA A 289 10.56 2.63 -7.96
CA ALA A 289 10.42 3.69 -6.95
C ALA A 289 11.58 4.69 -6.99
N LYS A 290 12.82 4.23 -7.18
CA LYS A 290 13.98 5.11 -7.38
C LYS A 290 13.85 5.99 -8.61
N SER A 291 13.47 5.42 -9.75
CA SER A 291 13.26 6.21 -10.97
C SER A 291 12.18 7.28 -10.82
N ILE A 292 11.10 7.00 -10.07
CA ILE A 292 10.03 7.96 -9.78
C ILE A 292 10.53 9.06 -8.85
N SER A 293 11.32 8.71 -7.83
CA SER A 293 11.94 9.66 -6.90
C SER A 293 12.87 10.63 -7.63
N ASP A 294 13.74 10.12 -8.52
CA ASP A 294 14.69 10.95 -9.27
C ASP A 294 13.95 11.95 -10.19
N HIS A 295 12.90 11.50 -10.88
CA HIS A 295 12.05 12.38 -11.69
C HIS A 295 11.28 13.43 -10.86
N THR A 296 10.89 13.10 -9.63
CA THR A 296 10.20 14.03 -8.72
C THR A 296 11.17 15.06 -8.14
N ALA A 297 12.41 14.65 -7.81
CA ALA A 297 13.46 15.53 -7.33
C ALA A 297 13.86 16.59 -8.37
N GLU A 298 13.96 16.18 -9.64
CA GLU A 298 14.22 17.09 -10.77
C GLU A 298 13.10 18.12 -10.95
N GLN A 299 11.83 17.71 -10.81
CA GLN A 299 10.66 18.60 -10.88
C GLN A 299 10.46 19.47 -9.62
N SER A 300 10.92 19.02 -8.44
CA SER A 300 10.76 19.74 -7.18
C SER A 300 11.72 20.93 -7.01
N THR A 301 12.77 21.02 -7.82
CA THR A 301 13.64 22.21 -7.85
C THR A 301 12.89 23.51 -8.21
N GLY A 302 11.72 23.40 -8.86
CA GLY A 302 10.80 24.53 -9.10
C GLY A 302 9.75 24.79 -8.01
N HIS A 303 9.54 23.84 -7.08
CA HIS A 303 8.50 23.92 -6.04
C HIS A 303 9.04 24.14 -4.61
N SER A 304 10.37 24.12 -4.43
CA SER A 304 11.07 24.35 -3.15
C SER A 304 10.80 25.70 -2.47
N LEU A 305 10.19 26.68 -3.12
CA LEU A 305 9.91 27.98 -2.51
C LEU A 305 8.82 27.95 -1.43
N MET A 306 7.92 26.94 -1.44
CA MET A 306 6.89 26.79 -0.40
C MET A 306 7.40 26.07 0.85
N SER A 307 8.53 25.36 0.76
CA SER A 307 9.22 24.77 1.92
C SER A 307 9.98 25.83 2.74
N LEU A 308 10.34 26.96 2.13
CA LEU A 308 11.01 28.08 2.79
C LEU A 308 10.10 28.86 3.77
N LEU A 309 8.77 28.67 3.69
CA LEU A 309 7.80 29.37 4.55
C LEU A 309 7.52 28.68 5.90
N GLY A 310 8.32 27.70 6.30
CA GLY A 310 8.53 27.36 7.72
C GLY A 310 7.27 27.02 8.53
N LEU A 311 6.34 26.25 7.96
CA LEU A 311 5.10 25.84 8.63
C LEU A 311 5.02 24.33 8.88
N THR A 312 6.17 23.70 9.14
CA THR A 312 6.26 22.30 9.58
C THR A 312 6.85 22.26 10.99
N THR A 313 5.99 22.04 11.98
CA THR A 313 6.35 21.76 13.36
C THR A 313 7.17 20.48 13.45
N TYR A 314 8.35 20.56 14.06
CA TYR A 314 9.23 19.43 14.35
C TYR A 314 8.73 18.60 15.55
N ASP A 315 8.88 17.28 15.42
CA ASP A 315 8.46 16.20 16.31
C ASP A 315 9.20 16.12 17.66
N PHE A 316 8.55 15.55 18.70
CA PHE A 316 8.99 14.29 19.33
C PHE A 316 7.94 13.73 20.32
N ASN A 317 7.88 12.39 20.43
CA ASN A 317 7.16 11.55 21.41
C ASN A 317 5.62 11.53 21.39
N THR A 318 5.05 10.45 20.87
CA THR A 318 3.97 9.67 21.54
C THR A 318 3.92 8.25 20.97
N SER A 319 4.60 7.34 21.64
CA SER A 319 4.27 5.92 21.61
C SER A 319 3.06 5.69 22.52
N ALA A 320 1.96 5.22 21.93
CA ALA A 320 0.77 4.56 22.52
C ALA A 320 -0.54 5.26 22.11
N TYR A 321 -1.41 4.45 21.48
CA TYR A 321 -2.78 4.75 21.04
C TYR A 321 -2.99 5.56 19.76
N GLY A 322 -3.88 5.05 18.90
CA GLY A 322 -4.31 5.64 17.61
C GLY A 322 -3.31 5.36 16.46
N GLY A 323 -3.64 4.81 15.30
CA GLY A 323 -4.94 4.65 14.66
C GLY A 323 -5.38 5.90 13.89
N ASN A 324 -4.49 6.54 13.09
CA ASN A 324 -4.82 7.24 11.83
C ASN A 324 -3.70 8.10 11.19
N ASP A 325 -2.42 7.94 11.52
CA ASP A 325 -1.36 8.83 10.96
C ASP A 325 -0.73 8.32 9.65
N LEU A 326 -1.51 8.06 8.60
CA LEU A 326 -0.97 7.64 7.28
C LEU A 326 -1.68 8.29 6.06
N ASP A 327 -2.35 9.43 6.27
CA ASP A 327 -2.99 10.19 5.18
C ASP A 327 -2.23 11.45 4.77
N ASP A 328 -0.99 11.65 5.24
CA ASP A 328 -0.14 12.78 4.81
C ASP A 328 0.79 12.35 3.65
N LEU A 329 0.28 12.54 2.43
CA LEU A 329 0.92 12.14 1.16
C LEU A 329 2.09 13.08 0.81
N GLY A 330 3.28 12.79 1.34
CA GLY A 330 4.51 13.55 1.08
C GLY A 330 5.59 12.78 0.30
N PRO A 331 6.58 13.47 -0.31
CA PRO A 331 7.76 12.86 -0.95
C PRO A 331 8.60 12.00 0.03
N ASP A 332 8.44 12.22 1.33
CA ASP A 332 9.04 11.40 2.39
C ASP A 332 8.54 9.95 2.39
N GLU A 333 7.34 9.66 1.88
CA GLU A 333 6.83 8.28 1.77
C GLU A 333 7.53 7.47 0.69
N ILE A 334 7.96 8.08 -0.43
CA ILE A 334 8.67 7.37 -1.51
C ILE A 334 10.06 6.93 -1.01
N ARG A 335 10.76 7.80 -0.28
CA ARG A 335 12.04 7.45 0.34
C ARG A 335 11.88 6.35 1.41
N LYS A 336 10.81 6.41 2.21
CA LYS A 336 10.45 5.32 3.14
C LYS A 336 10.12 4.02 2.41
N THR A 337 9.55 4.08 1.21
CA THR A 337 9.26 2.91 0.37
C THR A 337 10.54 2.18 -0.03
N ASP A 338 11.56 2.91 -0.50
CA ASP A 338 12.87 2.32 -0.84
C ASP A 338 13.49 1.61 0.38
N GLU A 339 13.46 2.25 1.55
CA GLU A 339 13.96 1.67 2.80
C GLU A 339 13.16 0.42 3.21
N TYR A 340 11.84 0.46 3.15
CA TYR A 340 10.99 -0.70 3.46
C TYR A 340 11.27 -1.87 2.52
N LEU A 341 11.40 -1.63 1.23
CA LEU A 341 11.67 -2.67 0.23
C LEU A 341 13.08 -3.25 0.43
N GLU A 342 14.08 -2.42 0.68
CA GLU A 342 15.46 -2.86 0.96
C GLU A 342 15.54 -3.74 2.20
N ARG A 343 14.96 -3.27 3.32
CA ARG A 343 14.93 -4.06 4.57
C ARG A 343 14.11 -5.33 4.42
N SER A 344 13.01 -5.30 3.66
CA SER A 344 12.23 -6.51 3.37
C SER A 344 13.08 -7.56 2.66
N LEU A 345 13.87 -7.11 1.68
CA LEU A 345 14.74 -8.00 0.92
C LEU A 345 15.82 -8.63 1.81
N GLU A 346 16.50 -7.82 2.64
CA GLU A 346 17.50 -8.29 3.61
C GLU A 346 16.91 -9.36 4.54
N TYR A 347 15.74 -9.08 5.11
CA TYR A 347 15.05 -9.99 6.02
C TYR A 347 14.62 -11.30 5.35
N LEU A 348 14.05 -11.24 4.14
CA LEU A 348 13.66 -12.45 3.40
C LEU A 348 14.89 -13.29 3.03
N CYS A 349 15.97 -12.66 2.59
CA CYS A 349 17.23 -13.34 2.29
C CYS A 349 17.82 -14.00 3.55
N GLN A 350 17.75 -13.34 4.70
CA GLN A 350 18.20 -13.89 5.99
C GLN A 350 17.36 -15.11 6.41
N VAL A 351 16.03 -15.00 6.39
CA VAL A 351 15.11 -16.07 6.85
C VAL A 351 15.20 -17.31 5.97
N PHE A 352 15.26 -17.13 4.65
CA PHE A 352 15.25 -18.24 3.68
C PHE A 352 16.65 -18.64 3.19
N LYS A 353 17.71 -18.03 3.72
CA LYS A 353 19.12 -18.26 3.35
C LYS A 353 19.32 -18.20 1.82
N LEU A 354 18.73 -17.18 1.19
CA LEU A 354 18.79 -17.02 -0.27
C LEU A 354 20.15 -16.45 -0.70
N SER A 355 20.70 -16.96 -1.79
CA SER A 355 21.94 -16.43 -2.36
C SER A 355 21.68 -15.08 -3.02
N THR A 356 22.16 -14.01 -2.38
CA THR A 356 22.12 -12.61 -2.84
C THR A 356 22.68 -12.33 -4.25
N PRO A 357 23.69 -13.04 -4.81
CA PRO A 357 24.32 -12.58 -6.05
C PRO A 357 23.50 -12.77 -7.34
N ASN A 358 22.43 -13.61 -7.34
CA ASN A 358 21.67 -13.88 -8.56
C ASN A 358 20.43 -12.98 -8.75
N LEU A 359 20.03 -12.24 -7.71
CA LEU A 359 18.84 -11.39 -7.74
C LEU A 359 18.98 -10.15 -8.67
N PRO A 360 20.12 -9.42 -8.67
CA PRO A 360 20.30 -8.33 -9.62
C PRO A 360 20.47 -8.85 -11.04
N SER A 361 21.12 -10.02 -11.24
CA SER A 361 21.36 -10.60 -12.57
C SER A 361 20.08 -11.06 -13.28
N LEU A 362 19.06 -11.52 -12.54
CA LEU A 362 17.77 -11.88 -13.13
C LEU A 362 16.88 -10.66 -13.38
N ALA A 363 16.98 -9.62 -12.55
CA ALA A 363 16.30 -8.35 -12.78
C ALA A 363 16.89 -7.61 -14.00
N THR A 364 18.21 -7.68 -14.20
CA THR A 364 18.85 -7.12 -15.40
C THR A 364 18.50 -7.89 -16.67
N ASN A 365 18.23 -9.20 -16.63
CA ASN A 365 17.88 -9.93 -17.87
C ASN A 365 16.49 -9.58 -18.43
N VAL A 366 15.64 -8.89 -17.65
CA VAL A 366 14.36 -8.34 -18.12
C VAL A 366 14.43 -6.82 -18.31
N GLY A 367 15.39 -6.13 -17.69
CA GLY A 367 15.56 -4.67 -17.73
C GLY A 367 16.80 -4.13 -18.49
N ALA A 368 17.71 -4.98 -18.98
CA ALA A 368 18.92 -4.57 -19.70
C ALA A 368 18.62 -4.22 -21.16
N ALA A 369 17.86 -3.15 -21.33
CA ALA A 369 17.91 -2.29 -22.51
C ALA A 369 17.64 -0.83 -22.07
N SER A 370 18.21 -0.41 -20.95
CA SER A 370 18.25 0.99 -20.57
C SER A 370 19.64 1.55 -20.85
N ASP A 371 19.90 1.82 -22.13
CA ASP A 371 20.88 2.85 -22.48
C ASP A 371 20.33 4.19 -21.95
N GLU A 372 21.02 4.77 -20.98
CA GLU A 372 20.70 6.10 -20.40
C GLU A 372 20.66 7.22 -21.46
N ASN A 373 21.20 6.98 -22.66
CA ASN A 373 21.16 7.91 -23.78
C ASN A 373 19.82 7.88 -24.56
N GLY A 374 18.89 6.97 -24.22
CA GLY A 374 17.66 6.72 -24.98
C GLY A 374 16.39 7.37 -24.46
N LYS A 375 16.39 8.01 -23.27
CA LYS A 375 15.17 8.60 -22.67
C LYS A 375 14.61 9.79 -23.47
N HIS A 376 15.43 10.46 -24.28
CA HIS A 376 15.01 11.50 -25.21
C HIS A 376 14.77 11.00 -26.64
N GLN A 377 14.95 9.69 -26.89
CA GLN A 377 14.80 9.12 -28.20
C GLN A 377 13.34 8.72 -28.42
N MET A 378 12.80 9.05 -29.60
CA MET A 378 11.42 8.71 -29.95
C MET A 378 11.18 7.19 -29.81
N PRO A 379 9.98 6.78 -29.35
CA PRO A 379 9.57 5.37 -29.36
C PRO A 379 9.66 4.79 -30.77
N ASP A 380 9.94 3.49 -30.87
CA ASP A 380 10.09 2.81 -32.15
C ASP A 380 8.80 2.88 -32.99
N CYS A 381 8.90 3.46 -34.20
CA CYS A 381 7.78 3.77 -35.08
C CYS A 381 8.10 3.45 -36.54
N ILE A 382 7.11 2.94 -37.26
CA ILE A 382 7.16 2.75 -38.72
C ILE A 382 6.30 3.84 -39.38
N PRO A 383 6.81 4.52 -40.43
CA PRO A 383 6.00 5.47 -41.20
C PRO A 383 4.92 4.72 -41.98
N GLY A 384 3.65 4.99 -41.67
CA GLY A 384 2.48 4.55 -42.44
C GLY A 384 1.83 5.71 -43.18
N GLU A 385 0.88 5.39 -44.07
CA GLU A 385 0.22 6.36 -44.97
C GLU A 385 -0.50 7.52 -44.23
N ASN A 386 -0.83 7.34 -42.95
CA ASN A 386 -1.51 8.33 -42.11
C ASN A 386 -0.63 8.89 -40.96
N GLY A 387 0.68 8.66 -40.98
CA GLY A 387 1.62 9.14 -39.96
C GLY A 387 2.46 8.02 -39.32
N LEU A 388 3.14 8.34 -38.22
CA LEU A 388 3.96 7.38 -37.47
C LEU A 388 3.06 6.35 -36.77
N THR A 389 3.22 5.07 -37.11
CA THR A 389 2.53 3.97 -36.44
C THR A 389 3.50 3.27 -35.50
N LEU A 390 3.09 3.09 -34.24
CA LEU A 390 3.92 2.43 -33.23
C LEU A 390 4.10 0.94 -33.56
N THR A 391 5.35 0.48 -33.56
CA THR A 391 5.67 -0.96 -33.62
C THR A 391 5.22 -1.66 -32.34
N GLN A 392 5.16 -3.01 -32.36
CA GLN A 392 4.89 -3.78 -31.14
C GLN A 392 5.91 -3.48 -30.03
N LEU A 393 7.17 -3.23 -30.41
CA LEU A 393 8.22 -2.78 -29.50
C LEU A 393 7.95 -1.36 -28.97
N GLY A 394 7.56 -0.43 -29.83
CA GLY A 394 7.18 0.93 -29.43
C GLY A 394 5.99 0.96 -28.46
N ARG A 395 5.00 0.07 -28.63
CA ARG A 395 3.88 -0.08 -27.68
C ARG A 395 4.35 -0.59 -26.32
N TYR A 396 5.21 -1.61 -26.30
CA TYR A 396 5.81 -2.13 -25.08
C TYR A 396 6.63 -1.05 -24.34
N GLN A 397 7.40 -0.25 -25.07
CA GLN A 397 8.18 0.87 -24.51
C GLN A 397 7.30 1.94 -23.86
N ILE A 398 6.13 2.23 -24.43
CA ILE A 398 5.19 3.21 -23.87
C ILE A 398 4.46 2.65 -22.65
N ILE A 399 3.95 1.41 -22.72
CA ILE A 399 3.19 0.77 -21.63
C ILE A 399 4.05 0.63 -20.38
N ASN A 400 5.33 0.29 -20.54
CA ASN A 400 6.27 0.16 -19.43
C ASN A 400 6.98 1.47 -19.07
N GLY A 401 6.62 2.59 -19.70
CA GLY A 401 7.18 3.90 -19.41
C GLY A 401 8.66 4.09 -19.79
N LEU A 402 9.23 3.19 -20.60
CA LEU A 402 10.62 3.22 -21.04
C LEU A 402 10.92 4.41 -21.98
N ARG A 403 9.96 4.79 -22.85
CA ARG A 403 10.03 5.95 -23.76
C ARG A 403 8.64 6.55 -23.94
N ARG A 404 8.53 7.88 -24.06
CA ARG A 404 7.25 8.58 -24.25
C ARG A 404 7.35 9.59 -25.39
N PHE A 405 6.24 9.81 -26.09
CA PHE A 405 6.13 10.98 -26.95
C PHE A 405 5.88 12.23 -26.09
N GLU A 406 6.46 13.34 -26.50
CA GLU A 406 5.99 14.66 -26.08
C GLU A 406 4.66 14.93 -26.80
N VAL A 407 3.57 14.41 -26.25
CA VAL A 407 2.23 14.58 -26.82
C VAL A 407 1.73 15.98 -26.45
N GLU A 408 2.12 16.96 -27.25
CA GLU A 408 1.47 18.27 -27.21
C GLU A 408 0.07 18.16 -27.82
N TYR A 409 -0.93 18.70 -27.12
CA TYR A 409 -2.30 18.75 -27.62
C TYR A 409 -2.37 19.61 -28.88
N ARG A 410 -2.68 18.99 -30.01
CA ARG A 410 -2.78 19.66 -31.33
C ARG A 410 -4.18 20.18 -31.67
N GLY A 411 -5.19 19.91 -30.84
CA GLY A 411 -6.56 20.42 -31.08
C GLY A 411 -6.73 21.90 -30.75
N ASP A 412 -7.97 22.38 -30.75
CA ASP A 412 -8.28 23.75 -30.33
C ASP A 412 -7.88 23.99 -28.86
N PRO A 413 -6.95 24.91 -28.56
CA PRO A 413 -6.51 25.20 -27.19
C PRO A 413 -7.65 25.51 -26.20
N GLU A 414 -8.77 26.09 -26.67
CA GLU A 414 -9.90 26.36 -25.79
C GLU A 414 -10.68 25.10 -25.40
N LEU A 415 -10.65 24.05 -26.23
CA LEU A 415 -11.34 22.77 -26.00
C LEU A 415 -10.46 21.74 -25.26
N GLN A 416 -9.30 22.14 -24.76
CA GLN A 416 -8.47 21.25 -23.94
C GLN A 416 -9.21 20.80 -22.69
N PRO A 417 -9.00 19.56 -22.24
CA PRO A 417 -9.53 19.11 -20.94
C PRO A 417 -9.06 20.06 -19.83
N ILE A 418 -9.94 20.31 -18.85
CA ILE A 418 -9.67 21.20 -17.72
C ILE A 418 -8.52 20.59 -16.91
N ARG A 419 -7.45 21.37 -16.69
CA ARG A 419 -6.26 20.90 -15.98
C ARG A 419 -6.35 21.19 -14.48
N SER A 420 -5.55 20.50 -13.68
CA SER A 420 -5.52 20.65 -12.21
C SER A 420 -5.15 22.05 -11.72
N TYR A 421 -4.44 22.83 -12.54
CA TYR A 421 -4.05 24.21 -12.21
C TYR A 421 -5.04 25.28 -12.70
N GLU A 422 -6.21 24.88 -13.23
CA GLU A 422 -7.26 25.78 -13.69
C GLU A 422 -8.51 25.64 -12.83
N SER A 423 -9.22 26.74 -12.60
CA SER A 423 -10.55 26.67 -11.96
C SER A 423 -11.60 26.24 -13.00
N GLY A 424 -12.14 25.02 -12.85
CA GLY A 424 -13.06 24.45 -13.83
C GLY A 424 -14.35 25.26 -14.06
N LEU A 425 -14.89 25.91 -13.02
CA LEU A 425 -16.04 26.81 -13.15
C LEU A 425 -15.70 28.05 -13.99
N LEU A 426 -14.54 28.64 -13.71
CA LEU A 426 -14.08 29.85 -14.38
C LEU A 426 -13.73 29.59 -15.84
N VAL A 427 -13.12 28.43 -16.15
CA VAL A 427 -12.88 28.01 -17.55
C VAL A 427 -14.19 27.94 -18.33
N ARG A 428 -15.24 27.32 -17.77
CA ARG A 428 -16.55 27.19 -18.45
C ARG A 428 -17.22 28.54 -18.70
N LEU A 429 -17.24 29.43 -17.70
CA LEU A 429 -17.81 30.77 -17.82
C LEU A 429 -17.04 31.66 -18.81
N LEU A 430 -15.70 31.66 -18.72
CA LEU A 430 -14.86 32.43 -19.62
C LEU A 430 -14.90 31.92 -21.05
N PHE A 431 -15.08 30.61 -21.26
CA PHE A 431 -15.28 30.03 -22.57
C PHE A 431 -16.63 30.45 -23.19
N GLN A 432 -17.71 30.49 -22.40
CA GLN A 432 -18.99 31.03 -22.87
C GLN A 432 -18.86 32.51 -23.25
N LEU A 433 -18.19 33.29 -22.42
CA LEU A 433 -17.95 34.71 -22.66
C LEU A 433 -17.07 34.94 -23.90
N SER A 434 -15.96 34.21 -24.04
CA SER A 434 -15.08 34.31 -25.22
C SER A 434 -15.82 33.91 -26.48
N SER A 435 -16.58 32.81 -26.45
CA SER A 435 -17.40 32.35 -27.58
C SER A 435 -18.45 33.39 -27.99
N TYR A 436 -19.14 34.01 -27.02
CA TYR A 436 -20.13 35.06 -27.29
C TYR A 436 -19.50 36.29 -27.95
N ILE A 437 -18.36 36.76 -27.44
CA ILE A 437 -17.62 37.90 -28.02
C ILE A 437 -17.11 37.55 -29.43
N ASN A 438 -16.55 36.36 -29.60
CA ASN A 438 -16.03 35.88 -30.87
C ASN A 438 -17.13 35.79 -31.94
N LEU A 439 -18.32 35.31 -31.58
CA LEU A 439 -19.47 35.25 -32.50
C LEU A 439 -19.98 36.64 -32.89
N ARG A 440 -20.06 37.58 -31.93
CA ARG A 440 -20.63 38.90 -32.17
C ARG A 440 -19.71 39.81 -33.01
N PHE A 441 -18.40 39.72 -32.81
CA PHE A 441 -17.43 40.65 -33.41
C PHE A 441 -16.50 40.01 -34.44
N ALA A 442 -16.77 38.77 -34.91
CA ALA A 442 -15.89 38.04 -35.83
C ALA A 442 -15.48 38.87 -37.07
N GLY A 443 -16.46 39.52 -37.73
CA GLY A 443 -16.21 40.33 -38.93
C GLY A 443 -15.35 41.56 -38.66
N GLU A 444 -15.58 42.25 -37.53
CA GLU A 444 -14.82 43.42 -37.12
C GLU A 444 -13.39 43.06 -36.69
N MET A 445 -13.23 41.96 -35.94
CA MET A 445 -11.92 41.42 -35.54
C MET A 445 -11.08 41.03 -36.76
N GLY A 446 -11.72 40.43 -37.78
CA GLY A 446 -11.11 40.16 -39.08
C GLY A 446 -10.64 41.44 -39.79
N ALA A 447 -11.51 42.44 -39.89
CA ALA A 447 -11.19 43.72 -40.52
C ALA A 447 -10.07 44.49 -39.79
N LEU A 448 -10.04 44.46 -38.45
CA LEU A 448 -9.00 45.09 -37.64
C LEU A 448 -7.63 44.42 -37.83
N CYS A 449 -7.59 43.09 -37.94
CA CYS A 449 -6.34 42.36 -38.19
C CYS A 449 -5.75 42.61 -39.58
N GLN A 450 -6.59 42.96 -40.56
CA GLN A 450 -6.16 43.28 -41.94
C GLN A 450 -5.61 44.71 -42.09
N ARG A 451 -5.81 45.61 -41.11
CA ARG A 451 -5.30 46.98 -41.17
C ARG A 451 -3.77 47.03 -41.04
N ASN A 452 -3.13 47.74 -41.94
CA ASN A 452 -1.70 48.04 -41.89
C ASN A 452 -1.45 49.28 -41.00
N GLY A 453 -1.34 49.06 -39.70
CA GLY A 453 -1.03 50.10 -38.71
C GLY A 453 -0.80 49.51 -37.32
N ILE A 454 -0.42 50.35 -36.34
CA ILE A 454 -0.16 49.91 -34.95
C ILE A 454 -1.38 49.18 -34.38
N MET A 455 -2.59 49.68 -34.64
CA MET A 455 -3.83 49.06 -34.20
C MET A 455 -4.06 47.68 -34.80
N GLY A 456 -3.72 47.48 -36.07
CA GLY A 456 -3.85 46.16 -36.71
C GLY A 456 -2.75 45.18 -36.28
N LYS A 457 -1.57 45.67 -35.86
CA LYS A 457 -0.53 44.84 -35.23
C LYS A 457 -0.94 44.42 -33.81
N LEU A 458 -1.50 45.34 -33.03
CA LEU A 458 -2.02 45.08 -31.69
C LEU A 458 -3.22 44.11 -31.73
N ALA A 459 -4.13 44.29 -32.70
CA ALA A 459 -5.21 43.34 -32.96
C ALA A 459 -4.67 41.94 -33.29
N ARG A 460 -3.64 41.83 -34.15
CA ARG A 460 -2.99 40.55 -34.44
C ARG A 460 -2.31 39.94 -33.21
N TYR A 461 -1.70 40.72 -32.32
CA TYR A 461 -1.07 40.22 -31.11
C TYR A 461 -2.07 39.56 -30.14
N TYR A 462 -3.21 40.21 -29.89
CA TYR A 462 -4.21 39.70 -28.94
C TYR A 462 -5.18 38.68 -29.54
N LEU A 463 -5.47 38.75 -30.84
CA LEU A 463 -6.46 37.91 -31.52
C LEU A 463 -5.85 36.76 -32.32
N THR A 464 -4.56 36.83 -32.65
CA THR A 464 -3.86 35.76 -33.37
C THR A 464 -2.80 35.19 -32.45
N TYR A 465 -2.94 33.93 -32.06
CA TYR A 465 -2.02 33.27 -31.15
C TYR A 465 -0.69 32.94 -31.89
N PRO A 466 0.40 33.72 -31.72
CA PRO A 466 1.58 33.63 -32.60
C PRO A 466 2.44 32.40 -32.29
N GLU A 467 2.46 31.99 -31.02
CA GLU A 467 3.20 30.85 -30.48
C GLU A 467 2.78 29.50 -31.10
N LEU A 468 1.47 29.31 -31.35
CA LEU A 468 0.93 28.08 -31.93
C LEU A 468 1.29 27.98 -33.43
N SER A 469 1.25 29.10 -34.16
CA SER A 469 1.64 29.13 -35.58
C SER A 469 3.12 28.84 -35.80
N ARG A 470 3.99 29.12 -34.81
CA ARG A 470 5.42 28.78 -34.85
C ARG A 470 5.67 27.31 -34.45
N ARG A 471 4.98 26.78 -33.43
CA ARG A 471 5.10 25.38 -33.00
C ARG A 471 4.52 24.37 -34.01
N ILE A 472 3.42 24.72 -34.68
CA ILE A 472 2.81 23.87 -35.73
C ILE A 472 3.75 23.68 -36.92
N LYS A 473 4.61 24.66 -37.22
CA LYS A 473 5.58 24.58 -38.34
C LYS A 473 6.82 23.73 -38.02
N SER A 474 7.10 23.47 -36.75
CA SER A 474 8.31 22.75 -36.30
C SER A 474 8.07 21.26 -36.01
N GLY A 475 6.85 20.76 -36.19
CA GLY A 475 6.51 19.35 -35.94
C GLY A 475 6.73 18.44 -37.16
N PRO A 476 7.06 17.14 -36.97
CA PRO A 476 7.42 16.21 -38.04
C PRO A 476 6.25 15.74 -38.92
N VAL A 477 5.01 16.16 -38.65
CA VAL A 477 3.82 15.75 -39.40
C VAL A 477 3.11 16.99 -39.93
N MET A 478 3.17 17.17 -41.25
CA MET A 478 2.41 18.20 -41.96
C MET A 478 0.93 17.77 -42.04
N CYS A 479 0.14 18.08 -41.02
CA CYS A 479 -1.32 17.91 -41.09
C CYS A 479 -1.91 18.94 -42.07
N ARG A 480 -2.31 18.48 -43.26
CA ARG A 480 -2.92 19.28 -44.33
C ARG A 480 -4.32 19.81 -44.02
N SER A 481 -4.84 19.60 -42.81
CA SER A 481 -6.24 19.91 -42.44
C SER A 481 -6.36 20.96 -41.31
N PHE A 482 -5.39 21.85 -41.14
CA PHE A 482 -5.58 23.02 -40.27
C PHE A 482 -6.13 24.18 -41.07
N GLN A 483 -7.46 24.33 -41.01
CA GLN A 483 -8.17 25.54 -41.41
C GLN A 483 -7.45 26.78 -40.89
N GLN A 484 -7.30 27.75 -41.79
CA GLN A 484 -6.77 29.09 -41.51
C GLN A 484 -7.36 29.60 -40.20
N HIS A 485 -6.52 29.75 -39.17
CA HIS A 485 -6.98 30.23 -37.87
C HIS A 485 -7.52 31.65 -38.04
N GLN A 486 -8.83 31.82 -37.85
CA GLN A 486 -9.46 33.14 -37.82
C GLN A 486 -9.05 33.88 -36.54
N PRO A 487 -8.96 35.21 -36.57
CA PRO A 487 -8.65 36.01 -35.38
C PRO A 487 -9.74 35.83 -34.34
N ARG A 488 -9.35 35.38 -33.14
CA ARG A 488 -10.26 35.04 -32.04
C ARG A 488 -9.65 35.40 -30.70
N LEU A 489 -10.49 35.86 -29.79
CA LEU A 489 -10.13 36.18 -28.41
C LEU A 489 -10.23 34.93 -27.54
N SER A 490 -9.16 34.58 -26.81
CA SER A 490 -9.20 33.51 -25.81
C SER A 490 -9.04 34.06 -24.41
N LEU A 491 -10.05 33.89 -23.55
CA LEU A 491 -10.02 34.34 -22.15
C LEU A 491 -9.56 33.25 -21.17
N ARG A 492 -9.33 32.02 -21.64
CA ARG A 492 -8.99 30.86 -20.80
C ARG A 492 -7.80 31.10 -19.87
N PHE A 493 -6.80 31.89 -20.29
CA PHE A 493 -5.62 32.19 -19.46
C PHE A 493 -5.99 32.81 -18.10
N LEU A 494 -7.11 33.53 -18.02
CA LEU A 494 -7.57 34.17 -16.78
C LEU A 494 -8.08 33.15 -15.74
N ALA A 495 -8.37 31.92 -16.17
CA ALA A 495 -8.84 30.83 -15.30
C ALA A 495 -7.71 30.09 -14.54
N SER A 496 -6.45 30.41 -14.83
CA SER A 496 -5.30 29.79 -14.19
C SER A 496 -5.12 30.29 -12.76
N TYR A 497 -4.86 29.37 -11.80
CA TYR A 497 -4.57 29.78 -10.42
C TYR A 497 -3.34 30.68 -10.33
N ARG A 498 -2.35 30.49 -11.22
CA ARG A 498 -1.18 31.36 -11.28
C ARG A 498 -1.56 32.79 -11.64
N THR A 499 -2.43 32.99 -12.63
CA THR A 499 -2.84 34.35 -13.02
C THR A 499 -3.72 34.98 -11.96
N LEU A 500 -4.67 34.23 -11.39
CA LEU A 500 -5.51 34.70 -10.28
C LEU A 500 -4.66 35.11 -9.08
N PHE A 501 -3.64 34.31 -8.74
CA PHE A 501 -2.70 34.63 -7.68
C PHE A 501 -1.87 35.87 -8.00
N SER A 502 -1.39 36.03 -9.24
CA SER A 502 -0.71 37.27 -9.65
C SER A 502 -1.59 38.50 -9.52
N PHE A 503 -2.87 38.42 -9.95
CA PHE A 503 -3.83 39.51 -9.73
C PHE A 503 -4.01 39.82 -8.25
N PHE A 504 -4.16 38.78 -7.41
CA PHE A 504 -4.26 38.94 -5.97
C PHE A 504 -3.05 39.66 -5.37
N VAL A 505 -1.82 39.25 -5.74
CA VAL A 505 -0.58 39.91 -5.28
C VAL A 505 -0.54 41.37 -5.72
N CYS A 506 -0.86 41.69 -6.98
CA CYS A 506 -0.90 43.08 -7.45
C CYS A 506 -1.92 43.93 -6.69
N MET A 507 -3.06 43.35 -6.31
CA MET A 507 -4.08 44.03 -5.52
C MET A 507 -3.63 44.28 -4.08
N VAL A 508 -2.92 43.32 -3.47
CA VAL A 508 -2.29 43.49 -2.14
C VAL A 508 -1.25 44.60 -2.18
N ILE A 509 -0.37 44.63 -3.19
CA ILE A 509 0.61 45.70 -3.37
C ILE A 509 -0.09 47.07 -3.53
N GLY A 510 -1.13 47.14 -4.36
CA GLY A 510 -1.92 48.36 -4.49
C GLY A 510 -2.55 48.81 -3.16
N ALA A 511 -3.05 47.88 -2.36
CA ALA A 511 -3.58 48.17 -1.03
C ALA A 511 -2.51 48.68 -0.06
N THR A 512 -1.28 48.17 -0.12
CA THR A 512 -0.15 48.71 0.68
C THR A 512 0.24 50.14 0.29
N LEU A 513 -0.10 50.55 -0.93
CA LEU A 513 0.08 51.92 -1.45
C LEU A 513 -1.17 52.79 -1.26
N SER A 514 -2.16 52.33 -0.49
CA SER A 514 -3.45 53.00 -0.26
C SER A 514 -4.26 53.25 -1.54
N LEU A 515 -4.05 52.45 -2.59
CA LEU A 515 -4.83 52.51 -3.83
C LEU A 515 -6.14 51.73 -3.67
N HIS A 516 -7.23 52.32 -4.14
CA HIS A 516 -8.52 51.63 -4.19
C HIS A 516 -8.43 50.42 -5.13
N PRO A 517 -9.06 49.27 -4.80
CA PRO A 517 -9.13 48.09 -5.68
C PRO A 517 -9.45 48.38 -7.15
N LEU A 518 -10.35 49.33 -7.43
CA LEU A 518 -10.70 49.75 -8.79
C LEU A 518 -9.55 50.46 -9.50
N ALA A 519 -8.81 51.33 -8.80
CA ALA A 519 -7.64 52.01 -9.35
C ALA A 519 -6.52 51.00 -9.65
N SER A 520 -6.28 50.04 -8.76
CA SER A 520 -5.31 48.96 -8.96
C SER A 520 -5.67 48.10 -10.19
N PHE A 521 -6.95 47.76 -10.35
CA PHE A 521 -7.42 47.02 -11.53
C PHE A 521 -7.22 47.81 -12.83
N LEU A 522 -7.55 49.10 -12.85
CA LEU A 522 -7.34 49.97 -14.00
C LEU A 522 -5.85 50.08 -14.37
N LEU A 523 -4.96 50.20 -13.37
CA LEU A 523 -3.52 50.23 -13.61
C LEU A 523 -3.01 48.93 -14.24
N ILE A 524 -3.52 47.77 -13.81
CA ILE A 524 -3.15 46.48 -14.40
C ILE A 524 -3.60 46.40 -15.87
N LEU A 525 -4.81 46.87 -16.19
CA LEU A 525 -5.29 46.93 -17.58
C LEU A 525 -4.44 47.86 -18.45
N ILE A 526 -4.07 49.03 -17.93
CA ILE A 526 -3.20 49.98 -18.64
C ILE A 526 -1.83 49.35 -18.91
N PHE A 527 -1.22 48.72 -17.90
CA PHE A 527 0.07 48.05 -18.05
C PHE A 527 0.00 46.90 -19.07
N TRP A 528 -1.06 46.10 -19.03
CA TRP A 528 -1.29 45.01 -19.98
C TRP A 528 -1.42 45.53 -21.42
N PHE A 529 -2.13 46.64 -21.62
CA PHE A 529 -2.28 47.28 -22.93
C PHE A 529 -0.95 47.87 -23.44
N LEU A 530 -0.21 48.57 -22.57
CA LEU A 530 1.11 49.13 -22.89
C LEU A 530 2.11 48.01 -23.27
N TYR A 531 2.07 46.89 -22.55
CA TYR A 531 2.88 45.72 -22.89
C TYR A 531 2.59 45.19 -24.30
N GLY A 532 1.31 45.13 -24.70
CA GLY A 532 0.93 44.76 -26.06
C GLY A 532 1.43 45.73 -27.12
N ILE A 533 1.43 47.05 -26.84
CA ILE A 533 1.99 48.07 -27.74
C ILE A 533 3.49 47.86 -27.93
N VAL A 534 4.24 47.70 -26.83
CA VAL A 534 5.70 47.49 -26.90
C VAL A 534 6.04 46.26 -27.73
N TRP A 535 5.30 45.16 -27.55
CA TRP A 535 5.49 43.94 -28.32
C TRP A 535 5.12 44.11 -29.81
N ALA A 536 4.03 44.81 -30.10
CA ALA A 536 3.61 45.12 -31.46
C ALA A 536 4.62 46.01 -32.22
N LEU A 537 5.40 46.83 -31.50
CA LEU A 537 6.51 47.62 -32.05
C LEU A 537 7.79 46.79 -32.20
N TYR A 538 8.10 45.91 -31.24
CA TYR A 538 9.29 45.05 -31.29
C TYR A 538 9.25 44.02 -32.42
N THR A 539 8.08 43.49 -32.74
CA THR A 539 7.90 42.57 -33.88
C THR A 539 8.13 43.21 -35.25
N ASP A 540 8.17 44.54 -35.32
CA ASP A 540 8.53 45.28 -36.54
C ASP A 540 10.05 45.24 -36.80
N GLN A 541 10.87 45.21 -35.75
CA GLN A 541 12.33 45.23 -35.87
C GLN A 541 12.95 43.87 -36.19
N THR A 542 12.21 42.78 -36.01
CA THR A 542 12.69 41.40 -36.24
C THR A 542 12.39 40.87 -37.65
N LYS A 543 11.86 41.71 -38.54
CA LYS A 543 11.83 41.45 -40.00
C LYS A 543 12.72 42.43 -40.79
N PRO A 544 14.05 42.44 -40.63
CA PRO A 544 14.92 43.04 -41.64
C PRO A 544 15.29 41.96 -42.67
N HIS A 545 15.05 42.29 -43.95
CA HIS A 545 15.60 41.66 -45.17
C HIS A 545 15.20 40.22 -45.52
N GLN A 546 14.08 40.08 -46.22
CA GLN A 546 14.02 39.20 -47.40
C GLN A 546 13.46 40.05 -48.56
N ALA A 547 14.38 40.68 -49.27
CA ALA A 547 14.21 41.11 -50.65
C ALA A 547 14.85 40.03 -51.53
#